data_AF-A0AAW6JNY8-F1
#
_entry.id   AF-A0AAW6JNY8-F1
#
_cell.length_a   1.000
_cell.length_b   1.000
_cell.length_c   1.000
_cell.angle_alpha   90.00
_cell.angle_beta   90.00
_cell.angle_gamma   90.00
#
_symmetry.space_group_name_H-M   'P 1'
#
loop_
_entity.id
_entity.type
_entity.pdbx_description
1 polymer ?
#
loop_
_entity_poly.entity_id
_entity_poly.type
_entity_poly.pdbx_seq_one_letter_code
_entity_poly.pdbx_strand_id
1 'polypeptide(L)'
;MFIPTSDITQAELISAIIRNPLTVTPNTTVMEVIAQMSGGRTVCAVSQTTHSQEADLVIDARSSCVLVVENNELIGIFTERDVIKISVQKRNLENLAIGDVMSHPVVTLRESDFTDLFFAVNLLKQYRIRHLAVVDEQNQLRGILTHESLRKQTRPVDLLRLRLVNEVMTTKVICAAADVSILDIARLMAENCISSVMIVETQKSLTIPLGILTERDIVQFQALNLNFETCQAQTVMSTPIFCVNVHESLWNVQQIMEQRLIQRLAVTGTQGELIGIVTQSSILQALSPLELYKLTTVLEQKVLQLESEKIELLENRTVELEQQVVVRTTALRKKVEQERLIATVSAQIRSSLSLQNILDTTVTEIRGLLKCDRVIIYQFYPDFSGIVIAESIIAGGLSVLHTHPNDPCITPEYIEPYRQGQIRVVNDIYLESITLCHQETLIGFDIRAKLMIPIVVEDKLWGLMLTSYRDTPHHWELDEIELVQQLSTQVAIAIQQANTHNQLETALSLLYQTNQNLENKVQERTQALQNSEIKYRNQSDRLQLAVKSAQIGIWDWDISTHAKLIIHFNNKLIK
;
A
#
# COMPACT_ATOMS: atom_id res chain seq x y z
N MET A 1 23.71 0.34 -10.01
CA MET A 1 24.85 0.80 -9.18
C MET A 1 25.52 -0.46 -8.66
N PHE A 2 26.50 -0.99 -9.39
CA PHE A 2 27.20 -2.21 -9.01
C PHE A 2 28.00 -1.91 -7.73
N ILE A 3 27.69 -2.60 -6.64
CA ILE A 3 28.56 -2.64 -5.47
C ILE A 3 29.84 -3.34 -5.97
N PRO A 4 31.01 -2.69 -5.90
CA PRO A 4 32.25 -3.35 -6.28
C PRO A 4 32.38 -4.59 -5.41
N THR A 5 32.71 -5.72 -6.04
CA THR A 5 33.39 -6.83 -5.36
C THR A 5 34.39 -6.21 -4.40
N SER A 6 34.23 -6.44 -3.10
CA SER A 6 35.11 -5.95 -2.04
C SER A 6 36.55 -5.91 -2.54
N ASP A 7 37.12 -4.71 -2.71
CA ASP A 7 38.53 -4.53 -3.04
C ASP A 7 39.33 -5.14 -1.88
N ILE A 8 39.67 -6.42 -2.02
CA ILE A 8 40.54 -7.11 -1.08
C ILE A 8 41.86 -6.35 -1.12
N THR A 9 42.21 -5.73 -0.01
CA THR A 9 43.42 -4.92 0.07
C THR A 9 44.65 -5.80 -0.16
N GLN A 10 45.73 -5.23 -0.70
CA GLN A 10 46.98 -5.97 -0.88
C GLN A 10 47.48 -6.59 0.44
N ALA A 11 47.17 -5.97 1.58
CA ALA A 11 47.45 -6.50 2.92
C ALA A 11 46.63 -7.77 3.23
N GLU A 12 45.34 -7.81 2.87
CA GLU A 12 44.48 -8.99 3.04
C GLU A 12 44.89 -10.13 2.11
N LEU A 13 45.29 -9.82 0.87
CA LEU A 13 45.90 -10.79 -0.06
C LEU A 13 47.14 -11.42 0.56
N ILE A 14 48.09 -10.61 1.02
CA ILE A 14 49.34 -11.09 1.64
C ILE A 14 49.06 -11.92 2.90
N SER A 15 47.99 -11.62 3.65
CA SER A 15 47.58 -12.41 4.82
C SER A 15 47.09 -13.83 4.48
N ALA A 16 46.75 -14.11 3.22
CA ALA A 16 46.46 -15.47 2.75
C ALA A 16 47.69 -16.38 2.73
N ILE A 17 48.89 -15.80 2.65
CA ILE A 17 50.15 -16.54 2.55
C ILE A 17 50.52 -17.08 3.93
N ILE A 18 50.61 -18.40 4.04
CA ILE A 18 51.05 -19.07 5.27
C ILE A 18 52.57 -19.02 5.31
N ARG A 19 53.11 -18.15 6.17
CA ARG A 19 54.55 -17.83 6.25
C ARG A 19 55.42 -18.90 6.92
N ASN A 20 54.82 -19.80 7.70
CA ASN A 20 55.53 -20.84 8.45
C ASN A 20 55.12 -22.27 8.03
N PRO A 21 55.30 -22.65 6.76
CA PRO A 21 55.03 -24.01 6.30
C PRO A 21 56.03 -25.01 6.91
N LEU A 22 55.67 -26.29 6.91
CA LEU A 22 56.58 -27.36 7.30
C LEU A 22 57.67 -27.51 6.22
N THR A 23 58.93 -27.41 6.63
CA THR A 23 60.10 -27.49 5.72
C THR A 23 61.09 -28.55 6.19
N VAL A 24 61.70 -29.25 5.24
CA VAL A 24 62.71 -30.30 5.50
C VAL A 24 63.85 -30.23 4.49
N THR A 25 64.98 -30.85 4.81
CA THR A 25 66.11 -30.97 3.89
C THR A 25 65.95 -32.21 3.01
N PRO A 26 66.56 -32.25 1.80
CA PRO A 26 66.41 -33.40 0.89
C PRO A 26 66.93 -34.74 1.46
N ASN A 27 67.77 -34.69 2.50
CA ASN A 27 68.31 -35.87 3.18
C ASN A 27 67.41 -36.42 4.30
N THR A 28 66.34 -35.70 4.68
CA THR A 28 65.37 -36.18 5.67
C THR A 28 64.66 -37.44 5.17
N THR A 29 64.45 -38.41 6.04
CA THR A 29 63.79 -39.67 5.65
C THR A 29 62.29 -39.48 5.46
N VAL A 30 61.67 -40.27 4.57
CA VAL A 30 60.23 -40.20 4.32
C VAL A 30 59.42 -40.49 5.59
N MET A 31 59.88 -41.40 6.46
CA MET A 31 59.19 -41.70 7.73
C MET A 31 59.20 -40.52 8.71
N GLU A 32 60.33 -39.80 8.82
CA GLU A 32 60.39 -38.57 9.63
C GLU A 32 59.44 -37.50 9.10
N VAL A 33 59.36 -37.35 7.77
CA VAL A 33 58.42 -36.42 7.11
C VAL A 33 56.97 -36.82 7.41
N ILE A 34 56.62 -38.09 7.26
CA ILE A 34 55.28 -38.62 7.58
C ILE A 34 54.93 -38.39 9.06
N ALA A 35 55.88 -38.62 9.97
CA ALA A 35 55.70 -38.36 11.39
C ALA A 35 55.42 -36.86 11.65
N GLN A 36 56.15 -35.95 11.01
CA GLN A 36 55.91 -34.51 11.12
C GLN A 36 54.55 -34.09 10.54
N MET A 37 54.13 -34.67 9.40
CA MET A 37 52.81 -34.42 8.82
C MET A 37 51.67 -34.93 9.72
N SER A 38 51.88 -36.05 10.41
CA SER A 38 50.89 -36.63 11.34
C SER A 38 50.86 -35.94 12.73
N GLY A 39 51.97 -35.34 13.16
CA GLY A 39 52.20 -34.80 14.51
C GLY A 39 51.45 -33.52 14.88
N GLY A 40 50.63 -32.96 13.98
CA GLY A 40 49.83 -31.75 14.23
C GLY A 40 48.75 -31.87 15.31
N ARG A 41 48.55 -33.05 15.93
CA ARG A 41 47.57 -33.28 17.02
C ARG A 41 48.15 -33.58 18.40
N THR A 42 49.48 -33.55 18.59
CA THR A 42 50.07 -33.70 19.94
C THR A 42 49.86 -32.46 20.83
N VAL A 43 49.17 -31.42 20.34
CA VAL A 43 48.62 -30.31 21.14
C VAL A 43 47.13 -30.55 21.42
N CYS A 44 46.82 -31.71 22.01
CA CYS A 44 45.56 -31.95 22.70
C CYS A 44 45.88 -32.44 24.11
N ALA A 45 46.56 -31.57 24.88
CA ALA A 45 46.59 -31.62 26.32
C ALA A 45 46.19 -30.24 26.84
N VAL A 46 44.90 -30.13 27.20
CA VAL A 46 44.34 -29.22 28.19
C VAL A 46 44.95 -27.81 28.24
N SER A 47 44.41 -26.89 27.44
CA SER A 47 44.20 -25.51 27.88
C SER A 47 43.05 -24.92 27.08
N GLN A 48 41.94 -24.61 27.76
CA GLN A 48 40.91 -23.74 27.20
C GLN A 48 41.51 -22.33 27.12
N THR A 49 42.08 -21.98 25.97
CA THR A 49 42.43 -20.60 25.65
C THR A 49 41.96 -20.33 24.23
N THR A 50 41.08 -19.32 24.11
CA THR A 50 40.62 -18.64 22.89
C THR A 50 41.36 -19.06 21.61
N HIS A 51 40.73 -19.92 20.81
CA HIS A 51 41.21 -20.29 19.48
C HIS A 51 41.26 -19.04 18.60
N SER A 52 42.46 -18.53 18.31
CA SER A 52 42.66 -17.49 17.30
C SER A 52 42.59 -18.10 15.91
N GLN A 53 41.93 -17.42 14.98
CA GLN A 53 41.64 -17.87 13.61
C GLN A 53 42.92 -18.19 12.78
N GLU A 54 44.07 -17.64 13.17
CA GLU A 54 45.38 -17.91 12.58
C GLU A 54 45.94 -19.29 12.95
N ALA A 55 45.60 -19.82 14.13
CA ALA A 55 46.11 -21.11 14.59
C ALA A 55 45.60 -22.27 13.73
N ASP A 56 44.34 -22.22 13.29
CA ASP A 56 43.73 -23.28 12.47
C ASP A 56 44.32 -23.36 11.05
N LEU A 57 44.61 -22.20 10.42
CA LEU A 57 45.27 -22.13 9.10
C LEU A 57 46.67 -22.77 9.13
N VAL A 58 47.41 -22.50 10.21
CA VAL A 58 48.77 -22.99 10.39
C VAL A 58 48.77 -24.50 10.64
N ILE A 59 47.74 -25.06 11.29
CA ILE A 59 47.63 -26.50 11.54
C ILE A 59 47.30 -27.29 10.27
N ASP A 60 46.44 -26.79 9.37
CA ASP A 60 46.08 -27.49 8.13
C ASP A 60 47.22 -27.53 7.10
N ALA A 61 47.91 -26.39 6.90
CA ALA A 61 49.07 -26.34 6.01
C ALA A 61 50.29 -27.11 6.54
N ARG A 62 50.44 -27.23 7.87
CA ARG A 62 51.50 -28.05 8.48
C ARG A 62 51.26 -29.55 8.40
N SER A 63 50.03 -29.98 8.11
CA SER A 63 49.69 -31.42 8.08
C SER A 63 49.47 -31.99 6.68
N SER A 64 49.22 -31.14 5.66
CA SER A 64 48.84 -31.60 4.31
C SER A 64 49.97 -31.59 3.27
N CYS A 65 51.07 -30.87 3.51
CA CYS A 65 52.27 -30.91 2.67
C CYS A 65 53.54 -30.50 3.42
N VAL A 66 54.69 -30.87 2.86
CA VAL A 66 56.02 -30.47 3.31
C VAL A 66 56.80 -29.91 2.12
N LEU A 67 57.47 -28.79 2.33
CA LEU A 67 58.33 -28.18 1.33
C LEU A 67 59.77 -28.62 1.56
N VAL A 68 60.42 -29.12 0.51
CA VAL A 68 61.81 -29.53 0.55
C VAL A 68 62.68 -28.35 0.15
N VAL A 69 63.55 -27.93 1.05
CA VAL A 69 64.34 -26.71 0.92
C VAL A 69 65.81 -27.03 1.16
N GLU A 70 66.68 -26.54 0.30
CA GLU A 70 68.13 -26.62 0.45
C GLU A 70 68.72 -25.21 0.32
N ASN A 71 69.52 -24.77 1.29
CA ASN A 71 70.08 -23.39 1.33
C ASN A 71 69.01 -22.29 1.15
N ASN A 72 67.81 -22.51 1.70
CA ASN A 72 66.66 -21.60 1.62
C ASN A 72 66.01 -21.46 0.21
N GLU A 73 66.50 -22.22 -0.77
CA GLU A 73 65.87 -22.39 -2.08
C GLU A 73 64.89 -23.57 -2.09
N LEU A 74 63.71 -23.34 -2.69
CA LEU A 74 62.68 -24.38 -2.79
C LEU A 74 63.03 -25.37 -3.91
N ILE A 75 63.33 -26.61 -3.53
CA ILE A 75 63.72 -27.68 -4.46
C ILE A 75 62.64 -28.74 -4.65
N GLY A 76 61.62 -28.83 -3.80
CA GLY A 76 60.60 -29.85 -3.97
C GLY A 76 59.39 -29.67 -3.07
N ILE A 77 58.32 -30.40 -3.38
CA ILE A 77 57.14 -30.50 -2.53
C ILE A 77 56.76 -31.97 -2.34
N PHE A 78 56.38 -32.32 -1.12
CA PHE A 78 55.88 -33.65 -0.78
C PHE A 78 54.52 -33.52 -0.11
N THR A 79 53.53 -34.26 -0.59
CA THR A 79 52.13 -34.13 -0.15
C THR A 79 51.56 -35.44 0.36
N GLU A 80 50.40 -35.39 1.03
CA GLU A 80 49.67 -36.61 1.45
C GLU A 80 49.48 -37.60 0.29
N ARG A 81 49.26 -37.08 -0.92
CA ARG A 81 49.07 -37.89 -2.13
C ARG A 81 50.32 -38.67 -2.51
N ASP A 82 51.49 -38.13 -2.25
CA ASP A 82 52.75 -38.82 -2.52
C ASP A 82 52.96 -39.94 -1.50
N VAL A 83 52.54 -39.75 -0.25
CA VAL A 83 52.46 -40.84 0.74
C VAL A 83 51.58 -41.99 0.23
N ILE A 84 50.36 -41.68 -0.26
CA ILE A 84 49.46 -42.71 -0.83
C ILE A 84 50.13 -43.49 -1.96
N LYS A 85 50.76 -42.79 -2.91
CA LYS A 85 51.44 -43.44 -4.05
C LYS A 85 52.55 -44.39 -3.59
N ILE A 86 53.33 -43.99 -2.58
CA ILE A 86 54.44 -44.82 -2.08
C ILE A 86 53.90 -46.01 -1.28
N SER A 87 52.85 -45.82 -0.46
CA SER A 87 52.20 -46.90 0.28
C SER A 87 51.64 -47.98 -0.66
N VAL A 88 51.06 -47.60 -1.81
CA VAL A 88 50.58 -48.56 -2.82
C VAL A 88 51.72 -49.34 -3.50
N GLN A 89 52.90 -48.72 -3.66
CA GLN A 89 54.07 -49.36 -4.27
C GLN A 89 54.83 -50.31 -3.33
N LYS A 90 54.44 -50.41 -2.05
CA LYS A 90 55.09 -51.24 -1.01
C LYS A 90 56.61 -51.02 -0.90
N ARG A 91 57.08 -49.78 -1.11
CA ARG A 91 58.49 -49.43 -0.91
C ARG A 91 58.81 -49.41 0.58
N ASN A 92 60.04 -49.79 0.95
CA ASN A 92 60.52 -49.58 2.31
C ASN A 92 60.76 -48.08 2.54
N LEU A 93 60.09 -47.51 3.55
CA LEU A 93 60.10 -46.09 3.87
C LEU A 93 61.21 -45.69 4.84
N GLU A 94 61.80 -46.63 5.58
CA GLU A 94 62.69 -46.33 6.72
C GLU A 94 63.99 -45.62 6.30
N ASN A 95 64.53 -45.94 5.12
CA ASN A 95 65.80 -45.39 4.62
C ASN A 95 65.65 -44.57 3.33
N LEU A 96 64.41 -44.28 2.91
CA LEU A 96 64.16 -43.54 1.68
C LEU A 96 64.29 -42.05 1.95
N ALA A 97 65.17 -41.36 1.21
CA ALA A 97 65.34 -39.92 1.32
C ALA A 97 64.18 -39.18 0.63
N ILE A 98 63.74 -38.07 1.20
CA ILE A 98 62.64 -37.28 0.63
C ILE A 98 62.99 -36.71 -0.74
N GLY A 99 64.28 -36.39 -0.98
CA GLY A 99 64.78 -35.91 -2.28
C GLY A 99 64.52 -36.87 -3.44
N ASP A 100 64.43 -38.18 -3.18
CA ASP A 100 64.20 -39.20 -4.21
C ASP A 100 62.73 -39.37 -4.60
N VAL A 101 61.81 -38.87 -3.77
CA VAL A 101 60.36 -39.05 -3.94
C VAL A 101 59.57 -37.74 -4.04
N MET A 102 60.19 -36.60 -3.74
CA MET A 102 59.55 -35.29 -3.83
C MET A 102 59.11 -34.98 -5.26
N SER A 103 58.02 -34.23 -5.38
CA SER A 103 57.59 -33.68 -6.66
C SER A 103 58.47 -32.48 -7.03
N HIS A 104 59.07 -32.51 -8.21
CA HIS A 104 59.87 -31.44 -8.80
C HIS A 104 59.68 -31.42 -10.34
N PRO A 105 59.66 -30.25 -11.01
CA PRO A 105 59.71 -28.88 -10.47
C PRO A 105 58.43 -28.47 -9.74
N VAL A 106 58.57 -27.67 -8.67
CA VAL A 106 57.43 -27.16 -7.89
C VAL A 106 56.76 -26.03 -8.65
N VAL A 107 55.42 -26.05 -8.70
CA VAL A 107 54.65 -24.90 -9.20
C VAL A 107 54.71 -23.80 -8.15
N THR A 108 55.30 -22.66 -8.52
CA THR A 108 55.50 -21.50 -7.64
C THR A 108 54.74 -20.27 -8.12
N LEU A 109 54.46 -19.37 -7.19
CA LEU A 109 53.94 -18.02 -7.43
C LEU A 109 54.90 -17.02 -6.82
N ARG A 110 55.32 -15.99 -7.58
CA ARG A 110 56.09 -14.90 -6.99
C ARG A 110 55.19 -14.03 -6.14
N GLU A 111 55.67 -13.60 -4.98
CA GLU A 111 54.92 -12.73 -4.08
C GLU A 111 54.53 -11.39 -4.77
N SER A 112 55.38 -10.89 -5.66
CA SER A 112 55.15 -9.72 -6.51
C SER A 112 54.03 -9.91 -7.53
N ASP A 113 53.86 -11.13 -8.06
CA ASP A 113 52.84 -11.48 -9.04
C ASP A 113 51.47 -11.77 -8.40
N PHE A 114 51.42 -11.93 -7.07
CA PHE A 114 50.20 -12.22 -6.32
C PHE A 114 49.33 -10.97 -6.13
N THR A 115 48.68 -10.56 -7.21
CA THR A 115 47.84 -9.36 -7.28
C THR A 115 46.36 -9.64 -7.08
N ASP A 116 45.92 -10.87 -7.35
CA ASP A 116 44.51 -11.30 -7.29
C ASP A 116 44.40 -12.72 -6.72
N LEU A 117 43.43 -12.94 -5.82
CA LEU A 117 43.12 -14.26 -5.28
C LEU A 117 42.71 -15.23 -6.40
N PHE A 118 41.99 -14.75 -7.41
CA PHE A 118 41.52 -15.59 -8.50
C PHE A 118 42.67 -16.11 -9.37
N PHE A 119 43.77 -15.35 -9.48
CA PHE A 119 44.97 -15.82 -10.15
C PHE A 119 45.55 -17.06 -9.45
N ALA A 120 45.69 -17.01 -8.13
CA ALA A 120 46.15 -18.17 -7.33
C ALA A 120 45.16 -19.35 -7.40
N VAL A 121 43.86 -19.10 -7.32
CA VAL A 121 42.83 -20.14 -7.48
C VAL A 121 42.90 -20.79 -8.88
N ASN A 122 43.15 -20.01 -9.93
CA ASN A 122 43.26 -20.51 -11.29
C ASN A 122 44.53 -21.37 -11.47
N LEU A 123 45.66 -20.97 -10.90
CA LEU A 123 46.88 -21.77 -10.89
C LEU A 123 46.66 -23.12 -10.19
N LEU A 124 46.07 -23.12 -8.99
CA LEU A 124 45.72 -24.34 -8.27
C LEU A 124 44.84 -25.28 -9.13
N LYS A 125 43.83 -24.71 -9.82
CA LYS A 125 42.92 -25.46 -10.69
C LYS A 125 43.61 -26.01 -11.95
N GLN A 126 44.37 -25.17 -12.66
CA GLN A 126 45.04 -25.52 -13.91
C GLN A 126 46.02 -26.68 -13.71
N TYR A 127 46.83 -26.61 -12.65
CA TYR A 127 47.81 -27.64 -12.33
C TYR A 127 47.23 -28.80 -11.49
N ARG A 128 45.94 -28.72 -11.10
CA ARG A 128 45.24 -29.72 -10.26
C ARG A 128 45.98 -30.00 -8.93
N ILE A 129 46.53 -28.94 -8.34
CA ILE A 129 47.25 -28.95 -7.07
C ILE A 129 46.42 -28.24 -5.99
N ARG A 130 46.69 -28.55 -4.72
CA ARG A 130 45.99 -27.94 -3.56
C ARG A 130 46.86 -26.92 -2.82
N HIS A 131 48.15 -26.92 -3.13
CA HIS A 131 49.19 -26.19 -2.43
C HIS A 131 50.03 -25.46 -3.48
N LEU A 132 50.17 -24.16 -3.34
CA LEU A 132 50.94 -23.31 -4.24
C LEU A 132 52.04 -22.63 -3.43
N ALA A 133 53.29 -22.96 -3.72
CA ALA A 133 54.42 -22.37 -3.00
C ALA A 133 54.64 -20.92 -3.44
N VAL A 134 54.88 -20.04 -2.49
CA VAL A 134 55.15 -18.61 -2.76
C VAL A 134 56.62 -18.34 -2.56
N VAL A 135 57.26 -17.74 -3.56
CA VAL A 135 58.70 -17.43 -3.58
C VAL A 135 58.94 -15.94 -3.82
N ASP A 136 60.15 -15.47 -3.52
CA ASP A 136 60.60 -14.15 -3.95
C ASP A 136 61.30 -14.17 -5.32
N GLU A 137 61.82 -13.02 -5.74
CA GLU A 137 62.56 -12.86 -7.01
C GLU A 137 63.85 -13.68 -7.07
N GLN A 138 64.37 -14.16 -5.93
CA GLN A 138 65.56 -14.99 -5.81
C GLN A 138 65.21 -16.48 -5.62
N ASN A 139 63.95 -16.87 -5.90
CA ASN A 139 63.43 -18.23 -5.75
C ASN A 139 63.49 -18.77 -4.30
N GLN A 140 63.59 -17.88 -3.32
CA GLN A 140 63.60 -18.24 -1.90
C GLN A 140 62.18 -18.39 -1.40
N LEU A 141 61.97 -19.37 -0.52
CA LEU A 141 60.65 -19.67 0.01
C LEU A 141 60.12 -18.53 0.90
N ARG A 142 58.94 -18.01 0.58
CA ARG A 142 58.22 -16.97 1.35
C ARG A 142 56.97 -17.47 2.04
N GLY A 143 56.42 -18.60 1.60
CA GLY A 143 55.28 -19.24 2.24
C GLY A 143 54.53 -20.17 1.30
N ILE A 144 53.29 -20.48 1.66
CA ILE A 144 52.42 -21.34 0.86
C ILE A 144 50.98 -20.84 0.86
N LEU A 145 50.28 -21.03 -0.26
CA LEU A 145 48.85 -20.78 -0.42
C LEU A 145 48.12 -22.12 -0.54
N THR A 146 47.00 -22.25 0.18
CA THR A 146 46.13 -23.43 0.13
C THR A 146 44.71 -23.04 -0.25
N HIS A 147 43.89 -24.02 -0.63
CA HIS A 147 42.46 -23.77 -0.82
C HIS A 147 41.79 -23.17 0.42
N GLU A 148 42.21 -23.58 1.63
CA GLU A 148 41.65 -23.03 2.86
C GLU A 148 42.06 -21.57 3.06
N SER A 149 43.34 -21.24 2.86
CA SER A 149 43.83 -19.87 3.07
C SER A 149 43.21 -18.89 2.08
N LEU A 150 43.04 -19.28 0.82
CA LEU A 150 42.34 -18.47 -0.18
C LEU A 150 40.84 -18.33 0.12
N ARG A 151 40.17 -19.43 0.51
CA ARG A 151 38.73 -19.41 0.83
C ARG A 151 38.40 -18.45 1.98
N LYS A 152 39.22 -18.43 3.05
CA LYS A 152 38.98 -17.53 4.19
C LYS A 152 39.02 -16.05 3.80
N GLN A 153 39.84 -15.69 2.81
CA GLN A 153 39.91 -14.30 2.32
C GLN A 153 38.78 -13.94 1.37
N THR A 154 38.22 -14.89 0.62
CA THR A 154 37.13 -14.59 -0.34
C THR A 154 35.80 -14.16 0.30
N ARG A 155 35.61 -14.32 1.63
CA ARG A 155 34.41 -14.00 2.45
C ARG A 155 33.09 -13.75 1.67
N PRO A 156 32.57 -14.69 0.87
CA PRO A 156 31.44 -14.41 0.01
C PRO A 156 30.16 -14.88 0.71
N VAL A 157 29.89 -14.28 1.87
CA VAL A 157 28.78 -14.68 2.77
C VAL A 157 27.45 -14.66 2.01
N ASP A 158 27.23 -13.66 1.17
CA ASP A 158 25.96 -13.50 0.44
C ASP A 158 25.83 -14.44 -0.75
N LEU A 159 26.93 -14.73 -1.47
CA LEU A 159 26.88 -15.65 -2.61
C LEU A 159 26.63 -17.10 -2.17
N LEU A 160 27.21 -17.52 -1.05
CA LEU A 160 27.00 -18.88 -0.53
C LEU A 160 25.60 -19.08 0.06
N ARG A 161 24.91 -18.00 0.42
CA ARG A 161 23.49 -18.05 0.82
C ARG A 161 22.54 -18.26 -0.36
N LEU A 162 22.92 -17.76 -1.54
CA LEU A 162 22.10 -17.83 -2.75
C LEU A 162 22.29 -19.14 -3.53
N ARG A 163 23.37 -19.88 -3.27
CA ARG A 163 23.70 -21.14 -3.96
C ARG A 163 23.26 -22.36 -3.16
N LEU A 164 22.76 -23.36 -3.86
CA LEU A 164 22.29 -24.62 -3.28
C LEU A 164 23.32 -25.74 -3.45
N VAL A 165 23.23 -26.74 -2.58
CA VAL A 165 24.10 -27.94 -2.61
C VAL A 165 24.05 -28.65 -3.97
N ASN A 166 22.85 -28.85 -4.53
CA ASN A 166 22.68 -29.56 -5.80
C ASN A 166 23.37 -28.91 -7.01
N GLU A 167 23.63 -27.60 -6.97
CA GLU A 167 24.30 -26.86 -8.04
C GLU A 167 25.82 -27.07 -8.05
N VAL A 168 26.40 -27.54 -6.95
CA VAL A 168 27.86 -27.55 -6.72
C VAL A 168 28.39 -28.93 -6.31
N MET A 169 27.54 -29.81 -5.78
CA MET A 169 27.93 -31.15 -5.37
C MET A 169 28.52 -31.97 -6.52
N THR A 170 29.45 -32.86 -6.18
CA THR A 170 29.89 -33.90 -7.10
C THR A 170 28.98 -35.12 -6.95
N THR A 171 28.26 -35.47 -8.02
CA THR A 171 27.30 -36.59 -8.03
C THR A 171 27.98 -37.95 -8.18
N LYS A 172 29.12 -38.03 -8.90
CA LYS A 172 29.89 -39.26 -9.06
C LYS A 172 30.81 -39.47 -7.86
N VAL A 173 30.29 -40.06 -6.78
CA VAL A 173 31.05 -40.38 -5.57
C VAL A 173 31.71 -41.75 -5.71
N ILE A 174 33.02 -41.82 -5.45
CA ILE A 174 33.75 -43.09 -5.39
C ILE A 174 33.51 -43.74 -4.03
N CYS A 175 32.97 -44.96 -4.06
CA CYS A 175 32.51 -45.68 -2.88
C CYS A 175 33.24 -47.02 -2.72
N ALA A 176 33.36 -47.49 -1.49
CA ALA A 176 33.86 -48.82 -1.16
C ALA A 176 33.01 -49.46 -0.05
N ALA A 177 33.02 -50.80 0.00
CA ALA A 177 32.37 -51.54 1.08
C ALA A 177 33.19 -51.45 2.38
N ALA A 178 32.53 -51.72 3.50
CA ALA A 178 33.10 -51.55 4.84
C ALA A 178 34.21 -52.56 5.19
N ASP A 179 34.24 -53.71 4.52
CA ASP A 179 35.19 -54.81 4.70
C ASP A 179 36.46 -54.70 3.84
N VAL A 180 36.53 -53.71 2.94
CA VAL A 180 37.67 -53.47 2.05
C VAL A 180 38.93 -53.08 2.84
N SER A 181 40.10 -53.55 2.40
CA SER A 181 41.38 -53.25 3.04
C SER A 181 41.80 -51.79 2.87
N ILE A 182 42.57 -51.25 3.82
CA ILE A 182 43.14 -49.89 3.68
C ILE A 182 44.02 -49.78 2.43
N LEU A 183 44.76 -50.83 2.05
CA LEU A 183 45.59 -50.83 0.85
C LEU A 183 44.75 -50.66 -0.43
N ASP A 184 43.61 -51.32 -0.52
CA ASP A 184 42.71 -51.19 -1.67
C ASP A 184 42.03 -49.82 -1.69
N ILE A 185 41.68 -49.25 -0.52
CA ILE A 185 41.22 -47.86 -0.41
C ILE A 185 42.30 -46.88 -0.90
N ALA A 186 43.56 -47.05 -0.49
CA ALA A 186 44.69 -46.24 -0.94
C ALA A 186 44.89 -46.38 -2.47
N ARG A 187 44.73 -47.58 -3.02
CA ARG A 187 44.77 -47.83 -4.47
C ARG A 187 43.65 -47.08 -5.20
N LEU A 188 42.41 -47.13 -4.69
CA LEU A 188 41.28 -46.38 -5.24
C LEU A 188 41.55 -44.87 -5.24
N MET A 189 42.14 -44.33 -4.16
CA MET A 189 42.53 -42.92 -4.09
C MET A 189 43.59 -42.56 -5.14
N ALA A 190 44.62 -43.38 -5.30
CA ALA A 190 45.70 -43.16 -6.25
C ALA A 190 45.22 -43.23 -7.72
N GLU A 191 44.46 -44.27 -8.07
CA GLU A 191 43.99 -44.51 -9.44
C GLU A 191 42.97 -43.45 -9.90
N ASN A 192 42.07 -43.03 -9.01
CA ASN A 192 41.04 -42.05 -9.34
C ASN A 192 41.48 -40.59 -9.05
N CYS A 193 42.68 -40.38 -8.49
CA CYS A 193 43.20 -39.07 -8.09
C CYS A 193 42.25 -38.29 -7.15
N ILE A 194 41.60 -38.99 -6.23
CA ILE A 194 40.63 -38.44 -5.27
C ILE A 194 41.21 -38.38 -3.86
N SER A 195 40.71 -37.47 -3.03
CA SER A 195 41.21 -37.27 -1.65
C SER A 195 40.42 -38.00 -0.57
N SER A 196 39.28 -38.61 -0.91
CA SER A 196 38.48 -39.48 -0.02
C SER A 196 37.76 -40.56 -0.79
N VAL A 197 37.52 -41.66 -0.10
CA VAL A 197 36.59 -42.72 -0.50
C VAL A 197 35.45 -42.78 0.52
N MET A 198 34.22 -42.82 0.03
CA MET A 198 33.05 -42.98 0.89
C MET A 198 32.81 -44.45 1.19
N ILE A 199 32.67 -44.79 2.47
CA ILE A 199 32.36 -46.17 2.88
C ILE A 199 30.85 -46.29 2.96
N VAL A 200 30.30 -47.23 2.21
CA VAL A 200 28.87 -47.38 2.02
C VAL A 200 28.43 -48.80 2.33
N GLU A 201 27.17 -48.93 2.71
CA GLU A 201 26.47 -50.21 2.79
C GLU A 201 25.28 -50.20 1.83
N THR A 202 25.14 -51.26 1.05
CA THR A 202 23.99 -51.39 0.14
C THR A 202 22.85 -52.08 0.89
N GLN A 203 21.82 -51.32 1.23
CA GLN A 203 20.62 -51.85 1.88
C GLN A 203 19.41 -51.66 0.96
N LYS A 204 18.68 -52.73 0.64
CA LYS A 204 17.43 -52.67 -0.17
C LYS A 204 17.58 -51.88 -1.49
N SER A 205 18.72 -52.01 -2.16
CA SER A 205 19.09 -51.28 -3.39
C SER A 205 19.38 -49.78 -3.22
N LEU A 206 19.43 -49.28 -1.99
CA LEU A 206 19.91 -47.92 -1.66
C LEU A 206 21.34 -48.00 -1.13
N THR A 207 22.17 -47.07 -1.59
CA THR A 207 23.55 -46.91 -1.12
C THR A 207 23.55 -45.97 0.08
N ILE A 208 23.71 -46.48 1.29
CA ILE A 208 23.72 -45.70 2.52
C ILE A 208 25.18 -45.38 2.90
N PRO A 209 25.54 -44.12 3.16
CA PRO A 209 26.90 -43.77 3.57
C PRO A 209 27.10 -44.06 5.06
N LEU A 210 28.06 -44.92 5.40
CA LEU A 210 28.41 -45.30 6.78
C LEU A 210 29.53 -44.41 7.36
N GLY A 211 30.51 -44.10 6.54
CA GLY A 211 31.70 -43.39 6.97
C GLY A 211 32.55 -42.90 5.81
N ILE A 212 33.68 -42.30 6.12
CA ILE A 212 34.63 -41.79 5.13
C ILE A 212 36.06 -42.07 5.54
N LEU A 213 36.89 -42.33 4.54
CA LEU A 213 38.35 -42.38 4.67
C LEU A 213 38.97 -41.37 3.72
N THR A 214 40.01 -40.70 4.18
CA THR A 214 40.68 -39.59 3.51
C THR A 214 42.17 -39.85 3.36
N GLU A 215 42.85 -39.12 2.46
CA GLU A 215 44.32 -39.22 2.31
C GLU A 215 45.04 -39.01 3.65
N ARG A 216 44.56 -38.07 4.48
CA ARG A 216 45.10 -37.76 5.80
C ARG A 216 45.04 -38.93 6.76
N ASP A 217 43.96 -39.71 6.71
CA ASP A 217 43.81 -40.90 7.56
C ASP A 217 44.89 -41.93 7.19
N ILE A 218 45.17 -42.12 5.90
CA ILE A 218 46.22 -43.04 5.43
C ILE A 218 47.60 -42.58 5.90
N VAL A 219 47.90 -41.27 5.84
CA VAL A 219 49.17 -40.72 6.37
C VAL A 219 49.30 -41.00 7.87
N GLN A 220 48.22 -40.79 8.63
CA GLN A 220 48.20 -41.10 10.05
C GLN A 220 48.39 -42.61 10.32
N PHE A 221 47.74 -43.47 9.52
CA PHE A 221 47.86 -44.91 9.70
C PHE A 221 49.26 -45.43 9.37
N GLN A 222 49.92 -44.82 8.37
CA GLN A 222 51.31 -45.10 8.02
C GLN A 222 52.25 -44.71 9.17
N ALA A 223 52.03 -43.53 9.78
CA ALA A 223 52.82 -43.08 10.93
C ALA A 223 52.68 -44.00 12.16
N LEU A 224 51.50 -44.63 12.31
CA LEU A 224 51.20 -45.60 13.36
C LEU A 224 51.63 -47.04 13.02
N ASN A 225 52.26 -47.27 11.85
CA ASN A 225 52.67 -48.60 11.37
C ASN A 225 51.53 -49.63 11.33
N LEU A 226 50.31 -49.21 10.97
CA LEU A 226 49.18 -50.12 10.76
C LEU A 226 49.42 -51.04 9.56
N ASN A 227 48.98 -52.29 9.64
CA ASN A 227 49.03 -53.21 8.51
C ASN A 227 47.88 -52.93 7.53
N PHE A 228 48.19 -52.33 6.39
CA PHE A 228 47.21 -51.91 5.39
C PHE A 228 46.55 -53.07 4.65
N GLU A 229 47.15 -54.27 4.65
CA GLU A 229 46.60 -55.45 3.97
C GLU A 229 45.50 -56.12 4.78
N THR A 230 45.66 -56.16 6.12
CA THR A 230 44.72 -56.86 7.01
C THR A 230 43.71 -55.93 7.66
N CYS A 231 44.02 -54.64 7.81
CA CYS A 231 43.13 -53.69 8.43
C CYS A 231 42.00 -53.30 7.46
N GLN A 232 40.76 -53.43 7.93
CA GLN A 232 39.55 -53.13 7.14
C GLN A 232 39.09 -51.68 7.36
N ALA A 233 38.44 -51.12 6.35
CA ALA A 233 37.94 -49.75 6.35
C ALA A 233 37.01 -49.47 7.55
N GLN A 234 36.10 -50.39 7.89
CA GLN A 234 35.16 -50.24 9.00
C GLN A 234 35.82 -50.03 10.37
N THR A 235 37.04 -50.52 10.57
CA THR A 235 37.76 -50.43 11.84
C THR A 235 38.29 -49.02 12.08
N VAL A 236 38.56 -48.27 11.00
CA VAL A 236 39.30 -47.01 11.05
C VAL A 236 38.58 -45.82 10.41
N MET A 237 37.45 -46.05 9.72
CA MET A 237 36.68 -44.98 9.08
C MET A 237 36.12 -44.00 10.10
N SER A 238 36.04 -42.73 9.70
CA SER A 238 35.29 -41.75 10.48
C SER A 238 33.79 -42.02 10.32
N THR A 239 33.12 -42.35 11.42
CA THR A 239 31.68 -42.65 11.49
C THR A 239 31.08 -42.11 12.80
N PRO A 240 29.85 -41.55 12.80
CA PRO A 240 28.96 -41.35 11.65
C PRO A 240 29.41 -40.23 10.71
N ILE A 241 29.09 -40.36 9.42
CA ILE A 241 29.36 -39.31 8.43
C ILE A 241 28.33 -38.18 8.51
N PHE A 242 28.82 -36.95 8.47
CA PHE A 242 27.95 -35.78 8.44
C PHE A 242 27.33 -35.59 7.05
N CYS A 243 26.00 -35.45 7.03
CA CYS A 243 25.21 -35.38 5.81
C CYS A 243 24.45 -34.06 5.69
N VAL A 244 24.22 -33.61 4.47
CA VAL A 244 23.39 -32.44 4.12
C VAL A 244 22.41 -32.80 3.00
N ASN A 245 21.29 -32.08 2.92
CA ASN A 245 20.31 -32.24 1.85
C ASN A 245 20.71 -31.47 0.57
N VAL A 246 20.25 -31.94 -0.59
CA VAL A 246 20.43 -31.32 -1.91
C VAL A 246 19.86 -29.89 -2.01
N HIS A 247 18.88 -29.52 -1.19
CA HIS A 247 18.24 -28.19 -1.18
C HIS A 247 18.76 -27.25 -0.10
N GLU A 248 19.77 -27.66 0.68
CA GLU A 248 20.40 -26.77 1.64
C GLU A 248 21.30 -25.73 0.95
N SER A 249 21.50 -24.59 1.61
CA SER A 249 22.40 -23.55 1.12
C SER A 249 23.87 -23.92 1.38
N LEU A 250 24.76 -23.49 0.48
CA LEU A 250 26.21 -23.68 0.67
C LEU A 250 26.74 -22.94 1.91
N TRP A 251 26.04 -21.90 2.36
CA TRP A 251 26.31 -21.27 3.64
C TRP A 251 26.19 -22.25 4.81
N ASN A 252 25.14 -23.07 4.86
CA ASN A 252 24.98 -24.07 5.93
C ASN A 252 26.09 -25.12 5.89
N VAL A 253 26.41 -25.61 4.68
CA VAL A 253 27.53 -26.54 4.45
C VAL A 253 28.84 -25.95 4.98
N GLN A 254 29.15 -24.70 4.65
CA GLN A 254 30.35 -24.02 5.14
C GLN A 254 30.36 -23.92 6.66
N GLN A 255 29.25 -23.54 7.28
CA GLN A 255 29.14 -23.44 8.74
C GLN A 255 29.40 -24.79 9.42
N ILE A 256 28.82 -25.88 8.90
CA ILE A 256 29.07 -27.23 9.41
C ILE A 256 30.55 -27.59 9.28
N MET A 257 31.16 -27.32 8.11
CA MET A 257 32.58 -27.59 7.87
C MET A 257 33.49 -26.84 8.86
N GLU A 258 33.21 -25.57 9.11
CA GLU A 258 33.99 -24.73 10.04
C GLU A 258 33.82 -25.16 11.50
N GLN A 259 32.57 -25.35 11.95
CA GLN A 259 32.28 -25.72 13.34
C GLN A 259 32.81 -27.10 13.71
N ARG A 260 32.89 -28.03 12.74
CA ARG A 260 33.32 -29.41 12.96
C ARG A 260 34.77 -29.65 12.53
N LEU A 261 35.45 -28.64 11.98
CA LEU A 261 36.80 -28.76 11.42
C LEU A 261 36.93 -29.91 10.40
N ILE A 262 35.93 -30.05 9.54
CA ILE A 262 35.88 -31.05 8.47
C ILE A 262 35.84 -30.36 7.10
N GLN A 263 36.36 -31.03 6.08
CA GLN A 263 36.51 -30.43 4.74
C GLN A 263 35.54 -31.01 3.70
N ARG A 264 34.71 -31.96 4.11
CA ARG A 264 33.84 -32.74 3.21
C ARG A 264 32.57 -33.19 3.93
N LEU A 265 31.45 -33.16 3.22
CA LEU A 265 30.14 -33.58 3.69
C LEU A 265 29.49 -34.51 2.65
N ALA A 266 28.83 -35.56 3.10
CA ALA A 266 28.02 -36.39 2.24
C ALA A 266 26.70 -35.66 1.92
N VAL A 267 26.20 -35.82 0.70
CA VAL A 267 24.88 -35.32 0.31
C VAL A 267 23.95 -36.50 0.23
N THR A 268 22.89 -36.45 1.02
CA THR A 268 21.92 -37.55 1.11
C THR A 268 20.54 -37.11 0.64
N GLY A 269 19.79 -38.06 0.08
CA GLY A 269 18.39 -37.87 -0.26
C GLY A 269 17.45 -38.05 0.91
N THR A 270 16.16 -38.12 0.60
CA THR A 270 15.10 -38.23 1.62
C THR A 270 15.08 -39.58 2.34
N GLN A 271 15.68 -40.62 1.74
CA GLN A 271 15.74 -41.97 2.30
C GLN A 271 17.10 -42.28 2.94
N GLY A 272 17.99 -41.28 3.03
CA GLY A 272 19.37 -41.44 3.54
C GLY A 272 20.33 -42.02 2.50
N GLU A 273 19.89 -42.17 1.26
CA GLU A 273 20.71 -42.63 0.15
C GLU A 273 21.76 -41.59 -0.24
N LEU A 274 22.95 -42.03 -0.60
CA LEU A 274 24.03 -41.18 -1.06
C LEU A 274 23.74 -40.65 -2.46
N ILE A 275 23.64 -39.33 -2.59
CA ILE A 275 23.43 -38.62 -3.86
C ILE A 275 24.72 -37.97 -4.34
N GLY A 276 25.57 -37.50 -3.41
CA GLY A 276 26.76 -36.73 -3.78
C GLY A 276 27.70 -36.46 -2.62
N ILE A 277 28.74 -35.68 -2.91
CA ILE A 277 29.68 -35.15 -1.91
C ILE A 277 29.93 -33.67 -2.19
N VAL A 278 30.03 -32.87 -1.13
CA VAL A 278 30.48 -31.48 -1.20
C VAL A 278 31.79 -31.35 -0.44
N THR A 279 32.80 -30.77 -1.08
CA THR A 279 34.11 -30.50 -0.47
C THR A 279 34.39 -29.00 -0.43
N GLN A 280 35.39 -28.58 0.34
CA GLN A 280 35.87 -27.20 0.31
C GLN A 280 36.31 -26.75 -1.09
N SER A 281 36.88 -27.65 -1.90
CA SER A 281 37.25 -27.34 -3.29
C SER A 281 36.04 -27.10 -4.18
N SER A 282 34.94 -27.86 -4.00
CA SER A 282 33.67 -27.61 -4.71
C SER A 282 33.12 -26.21 -4.38
N ILE A 283 33.14 -25.81 -3.11
CA ILE A 283 32.68 -24.49 -2.67
C ILE A 283 33.54 -23.38 -3.29
N LEU A 284 34.86 -23.51 -3.27
CA LEU A 284 35.76 -22.50 -3.86
C LEU A 284 35.58 -22.39 -5.39
N GLN A 285 35.29 -23.50 -6.08
CA GLN A 285 35.01 -23.49 -7.51
C GLN A 285 33.70 -22.77 -7.85
N ALA A 286 32.68 -22.90 -7.01
CA ALA A 286 31.40 -22.20 -7.17
C ALA A 286 31.54 -20.67 -7.09
N LEU A 287 32.62 -20.20 -6.46
CA LEU A 287 32.94 -18.78 -6.29
C LEU A 287 33.87 -18.24 -7.39
N SER A 288 34.22 -19.06 -8.39
CA SER A 288 35.12 -18.61 -9.46
C SER A 288 34.45 -17.56 -10.37
N PRO A 289 35.19 -16.58 -10.91
CA PRO A 289 34.62 -15.47 -11.69
C PRO A 289 33.84 -15.92 -12.93
N LEU A 290 34.25 -17.04 -13.55
CA LEU A 290 33.51 -17.63 -14.67
C LEU A 290 32.09 -18.07 -14.29
N GLU A 291 31.91 -18.64 -13.09
CA GLU A 291 30.60 -19.06 -12.62
C GLU A 291 29.73 -17.86 -12.19
N LEU A 292 30.36 -16.82 -11.65
CA LEU A 292 29.67 -15.56 -11.34
C LEU A 292 29.21 -14.82 -12.59
N TYR A 293 30.00 -14.81 -13.67
CA TYR A 293 29.62 -14.18 -14.94
C TYR A 293 28.40 -14.85 -15.59
N LYS A 294 28.27 -16.18 -15.48
CA LYS A 294 27.04 -16.87 -15.92
C LYS A 294 25.83 -16.38 -15.13
N LEU A 295 25.97 -16.21 -13.82
CA LEU A 295 24.89 -15.72 -12.96
C LEU A 295 24.47 -14.29 -13.33
N THR A 296 25.43 -13.39 -13.61
CA THR A 296 25.11 -12.01 -14.00
C THR A 296 24.32 -11.97 -15.29
N THR A 297 24.67 -12.77 -16.31
CA THR A 297 23.92 -12.80 -17.57
C THR A 297 22.47 -13.26 -17.39
N VAL A 298 22.23 -14.26 -16.53
CA VAL A 298 20.87 -14.75 -16.23
C VAL A 298 20.08 -13.70 -15.45
N LEU A 299 20.70 -13.04 -14.48
CA LEU A 299 20.07 -11.97 -13.71
C LEU A 299 19.71 -10.78 -14.61
N GLU A 300 20.60 -10.35 -15.50
CA GLU A 300 20.35 -9.27 -16.45
C GLU A 300 19.15 -9.59 -17.36
N GLN A 301 19.07 -10.82 -17.88
CA GLN A 301 17.92 -11.27 -18.67
C GLN A 301 16.62 -11.25 -17.85
N LYS A 302 16.67 -11.70 -16.59
CA LYS A 302 15.50 -11.70 -15.70
C LYS A 302 15.02 -10.28 -15.40
N VAL A 303 15.95 -9.36 -15.16
CA VAL A 303 15.64 -7.94 -14.92
C VAL A 303 14.97 -7.32 -16.14
N LEU A 304 15.52 -7.53 -17.33
CA LEU A 304 14.92 -7.04 -18.58
C LEU A 304 13.51 -7.60 -18.80
N GLN A 305 13.31 -8.89 -18.53
CA GLN A 305 11.99 -9.50 -18.60
C GLN A 305 11.00 -8.83 -17.62
N LEU A 306 11.38 -8.69 -16.35
CA LEU A 306 10.52 -8.07 -15.34
C LEU A 306 10.22 -6.60 -15.63
N GLU A 307 11.17 -5.86 -16.21
CA GLU A 307 10.93 -4.48 -16.66
C GLU A 307 9.89 -4.42 -17.78
N SER A 308 9.94 -5.33 -18.75
CA SER A 308 8.91 -5.40 -19.81
C SER A 308 7.52 -5.75 -19.27
N GLU A 309 7.41 -6.76 -18.40
CA GLU A 309 6.14 -7.14 -17.76
C GLU A 309 5.56 -6.00 -16.92
N LYS A 310 6.41 -5.25 -16.21
CA LYS A 310 5.99 -4.08 -15.44
C LYS A 310 5.46 -2.96 -16.33
N ILE A 311 6.12 -2.68 -17.46
CA ILE A 311 5.68 -1.65 -18.41
C ILE A 311 4.29 -2.00 -18.95
N GLU A 312 4.09 -3.25 -19.39
CA GLU A 312 2.79 -3.72 -19.91
C GLU A 312 1.67 -3.60 -18.86
N LEU A 313 1.95 -3.97 -17.60
CA LEU A 313 0.99 -3.85 -16.51
C LEU A 313 0.63 -2.39 -16.21
N LEU A 314 1.61 -1.48 -16.25
CA LEU A 314 1.38 -0.05 -16.04
C LEU A 314 0.58 0.59 -17.17
N GLU A 315 0.82 0.19 -18.43
CA GLU A 315 0.04 0.65 -19.58
C GLU A 315 -1.43 0.22 -19.45
N ASN A 316 -1.66 -1.07 -19.16
CA ASN A 316 -3.02 -1.60 -18.93
C ASN A 316 -3.73 -0.87 -17.79
N ARG A 317 -3.04 -0.62 -16.67
CA ARG A 317 -3.63 0.09 -15.53
C ARG A 317 -3.94 1.56 -15.85
N THR A 318 -3.11 2.20 -16.67
CA THR A 318 -3.34 3.58 -17.13
C THR A 318 -4.61 3.67 -17.96
N VAL A 319 -4.78 2.78 -18.93
CA VAL A 319 -5.99 2.73 -19.78
C VAL A 319 -7.25 2.50 -18.95
N GLU A 320 -7.21 1.57 -17.98
CA GLU A 320 -8.34 1.31 -17.10
C GLU A 320 -8.72 2.53 -16.25
N LEU A 321 -7.71 3.22 -15.69
CA LEU A 321 -7.93 4.44 -14.89
C LEU A 321 -8.50 5.58 -15.73
N GLU A 322 -8.00 5.79 -16.95
CA GLU A 322 -8.54 6.78 -17.87
C GLU A 322 -10.01 6.52 -18.17
N GLN A 323 -10.38 5.25 -18.43
CA GLN A 323 -11.76 4.87 -18.68
C GLN A 323 -12.65 5.12 -17.45
N GLN A 324 -12.18 4.80 -16.24
CA GLN A 324 -12.90 5.11 -15.01
C GLN A 324 -13.09 6.62 -14.79
N VAL A 325 -12.07 7.43 -15.09
CA VAL A 325 -12.16 8.90 -15.00
C VAL A 325 -13.19 9.44 -15.98
N VAL A 326 -13.21 8.96 -17.22
CA VAL A 326 -14.22 9.37 -18.22
C VAL A 326 -15.64 9.01 -17.77
N VAL A 327 -15.86 7.80 -17.25
CA VAL A 327 -17.17 7.37 -16.75
C VAL A 327 -17.61 8.23 -15.54
N ARG A 328 -16.72 8.46 -14.57
CA ARG A 328 -17.07 9.27 -13.39
C ARG A 328 -17.32 10.74 -13.74
N THR A 329 -16.51 11.33 -14.61
CA THR A 329 -16.65 12.74 -15.01
C THR A 329 -17.92 13.00 -15.81
N THR A 330 -18.32 12.07 -16.69
CA THR A 330 -19.58 12.17 -17.44
C THR A 330 -20.80 12.05 -16.52
N ALA A 331 -20.79 11.10 -15.58
CA ALA A 331 -21.85 10.97 -14.57
C ALA A 331 -21.97 12.22 -13.69
N LEU A 332 -20.84 12.77 -13.22
CA LEU A 332 -20.82 13.98 -12.41
C LEU A 332 -21.35 15.20 -13.18
N ARG A 333 -20.98 15.36 -14.47
CA ARG A 333 -21.51 16.43 -15.33
C ARG A 333 -23.03 16.35 -15.46
N LYS A 334 -23.58 15.14 -15.66
CA LYS A 334 -25.04 14.94 -15.74
C LYS A 334 -25.73 15.39 -14.44
N LYS A 335 -25.16 15.04 -13.28
CA LYS A 335 -25.69 15.45 -11.98
C LYS A 335 -25.66 16.96 -11.76
N VAL A 336 -24.53 17.60 -12.09
CA VAL A 336 -24.39 19.07 -11.99
C VAL A 336 -25.41 19.79 -12.88
N GLU A 337 -25.64 19.30 -14.09
CA GLU A 337 -26.63 19.91 -14.99
C GLU A 337 -28.06 19.77 -14.46
N GLN A 338 -28.40 18.61 -13.89
CA GLN A 338 -29.69 18.40 -13.25
C GLN A 338 -29.90 19.36 -12.06
N GLU A 339 -28.92 19.48 -11.16
CA GLU A 339 -28.98 20.42 -10.02
C GLU A 339 -29.11 21.88 -10.50
N ARG A 340 -28.43 22.25 -11.59
CA ARG A 340 -28.53 23.59 -12.20
C ARG A 340 -29.93 23.88 -12.75
N LEU A 341 -30.56 22.91 -13.41
CA LEU A 341 -31.93 23.02 -13.91
C LEU A 341 -32.91 23.22 -12.75
N ILE A 342 -32.78 22.43 -11.68
CA ILE A 342 -33.61 22.56 -10.47
C ILE A 342 -33.47 23.95 -9.85
N ALA A 343 -32.24 24.45 -9.71
CA ALA A 343 -31.98 25.76 -9.13
C ALA A 343 -32.58 26.89 -9.98
N THR A 344 -32.51 26.78 -11.31
CA THR A 344 -33.05 27.76 -12.25
C THR A 344 -34.57 27.83 -12.18
N VAL A 345 -35.24 26.68 -12.24
CA VAL A 345 -36.70 26.57 -12.15
C VAL A 345 -37.19 27.06 -10.78
N SER A 346 -36.49 26.69 -9.71
CA SER A 346 -36.80 27.18 -8.36
C SER A 346 -36.69 28.70 -8.25
N ALA A 347 -35.71 29.32 -8.91
CA ALA A 347 -35.56 30.78 -8.94
C ALA A 347 -36.68 31.46 -9.74
N GLN A 348 -37.11 30.88 -10.86
CA GLN A 348 -38.24 31.38 -11.64
C GLN A 348 -39.54 31.35 -10.82
N ILE A 349 -39.82 30.24 -10.13
CA ILE A 349 -41.00 30.09 -9.25
C ILE A 349 -41.02 31.20 -8.18
N ARG A 350 -39.88 31.52 -7.57
CA ARG A 350 -39.77 32.56 -6.53
C ARG A 350 -39.72 34.01 -7.06
N SER A 351 -39.60 34.21 -8.37
CA SER A 351 -39.44 35.56 -8.94
C SER A 351 -40.75 36.35 -9.02
N SER A 352 -41.90 35.67 -9.03
CA SER A 352 -43.23 36.29 -9.04
C SER A 352 -43.74 36.51 -7.62
N LEU A 353 -44.42 37.65 -7.41
CA LEU A 353 -45.15 37.96 -6.17
C LEU A 353 -46.66 37.64 -6.29
N SER A 354 -47.14 37.36 -7.50
CA SER A 354 -48.53 36.96 -7.76
C SER A 354 -48.68 35.45 -7.62
N LEU A 355 -49.59 35.02 -6.74
CA LEU A 355 -49.89 33.62 -6.48
C LEU A 355 -50.25 32.86 -7.76
N GLN A 356 -51.13 33.39 -8.60
CA GLN A 356 -51.56 32.70 -9.83
C GLN A 356 -50.40 32.50 -10.80
N ASN A 357 -49.56 33.52 -11.00
CA ASN A 357 -48.40 33.43 -11.88
C ASN A 357 -47.37 32.42 -11.39
N ILE A 358 -47.18 32.31 -10.06
CA ILE A 358 -46.30 31.30 -9.46
C ILE A 358 -46.81 29.91 -9.85
N LEU A 359 -48.09 29.64 -9.61
CA LEU A 359 -48.70 28.33 -9.81
C LEU A 359 -48.71 27.91 -11.29
N ASP A 360 -49.08 28.83 -12.21
CA ASP A 360 -49.10 28.57 -13.65
C ASP A 360 -47.69 28.31 -14.22
N THR A 361 -46.70 29.06 -13.73
CA THR A 361 -45.29 28.84 -14.09
C THR A 361 -44.83 27.48 -13.56
N THR A 362 -45.13 27.15 -12.31
CA THR A 362 -44.78 25.88 -11.68
C THR A 362 -45.28 24.67 -12.48
N VAL A 363 -46.58 24.62 -12.79
CA VAL A 363 -47.15 23.46 -13.51
C VAL A 363 -46.54 23.32 -14.91
N THR A 364 -46.19 24.43 -15.55
CA THR A 364 -45.56 24.45 -16.88
C THR A 364 -44.12 23.95 -16.84
N GLU A 365 -43.31 24.44 -15.90
CA GLU A 365 -41.91 24.03 -15.75
C GLU A 365 -41.79 22.56 -15.34
N ILE A 366 -42.62 22.10 -14.39
CA ILE A 366 -42.60 20.70 -13.94
C ILE A 366 -43.00 19.76 -15.08
N ARG A 367 -44.02 20.12 -15.88
CA ARG A 367 -44.39 19.35 -17.07
C ARG A 367 -43.26 19.29 -18.09
N GLY A 368 -42.55 20.41 -18.30
CA GLY A 368 -41.41 20.49 -19.21
C GLY A 368 -40.21 19.65 -18.76
N LEU A 369 -39.88 19.67 -17.47
CA LEU A 369 -38.77 18.91 -16.88
C LEU A 369 -39.02 17.40 -16.93
N LEU A 370 -40.22 16.95 -16.53
CA LEU A 370 -40.58 15.54 -16.49
C LEU A 370 -41.05 15.00 -17.84
N LYS A 371 -41.37 15.88 -18.79
CA LYS A 371 -42.00 15.55 -20.08
C LYS A 371 -43.26 14.70 -19.92
N CYS A 372 -44.02 14.93 -18.84
CA CYS A 372 -45.25 14.24 -18.55
C CYS A 372 -46.46 14.89 -19.26
N ASP A 373 -47.59 14.20 -19.23
CA ASP A 373 -48.77 14.62 -20.00
C ASP A 373 -49.54 15.75 -19.32
N ARG A 374 -49.63 15.72 -17.99
CA ARG A 374 -50.35 16.74 -17.21
C ARG A 374 -49.75 16.95 -15.83
N VAL A 375 -49.68 18.22 -15.43
CA VAL A 375 -49.43 18.65 -14.05
C VAL A 375 -50.56 19.56 -13.60
N ILE A 376 -51.15 19.30 -12.44
CA ILE A 376 -52.17 20.15 -11.83
C ILE A 376 -51.81 20.50 -10.39
N ILE A 377 -52.29 21.65 -9.93
CA ILE A 377 -52.30 22.01 -8.52
C ILE A 377 -53.75 22.11 -8.06
N TYR A 378 -54.10 21.25 -7.11
CA TYR A 378 -55.37 21.21 -6.41
C TYR A 378 -55.24 21.91 -5.07
N GLN A 379 -56.03 22.96 -4.85
CA GLN A 379 -56.02 23.71 -3.59
C GLN A 379 -57.17 23.27 -2.69
N PHE A 380 -56.87 23.10 -1.40
CA PHE A 380 -57.88 22.80 -0.39
C PHE A 380 -58.57 24.06 0.13
N TYR A 381 -59.88 23.95 0.33
CA TYR A 381 -60.68 24.81 1.20
C TYR A 381 -60.58 24.33 2.66
N PRO A 382 -61.02 25.15 3.64
CA PRO A 382 -60.97 24.79 5.06
C PRO A 382 -61.74 23.51 5.44
N ASP A 383 -62.69 23.08 4.61
CA ASP A 383 -63.46 21.84 4.77
C ASP A 383 -62.83 20.63 4.05
N PHE A 384 -61.63 20.79 3.48
CA PHE A 384 -60.91 19.80 2.65
C PHE A 384 -61.59 19.43 1.34
N SER A 385 -62.68 20.11 0.96
CA SER A 385 -63.04 20.20 -0.45
C SER A 385 -61.99 21.05 -1.18
N GLY A 386 -61.99 21.07 -2.50
CA GLY A 386 -60.96 21.80 -3.22
C GLY A 386 -61.24 21.96 -4.69
N ILE A 387 -60.34 22.69 -5.34
CA ILE A 387 -60.49 23.13 -6.73
C ILE A 387 -59.12 23.08 -7.41
N VAL A 388 -59.13 22.75 -8.70
CA VAL A 388 -57.92 22.86 -9.53
C VAL A 388 -57.69 24.32 -9.89
N ILE A 389 -56.58 24.90 -9.45
CA ILE A 389 -56.28 26.33 -9.64
C ILE A 389 -55.13 26.62 -10.61
N ALA A 390 -54.35 25.60 -10.96
CA ALA A 390 -53.36 25.68 -12.02
C ALA A 390 -53.25 24.33 -12.74
N GLU A 391 -53.04 24.37 -14.05
CA GLU A 391 -52.91 23.20 -14.91
C GLU A 391 -51.93 23.48 -16.05
N SER A 392 -51.06 22.51 -16.33
CA SER A 392 -50.35 22.40 -17.60
C SER A 392 -50.62 21.04 -18.19
N ILE A 393 -51.02 21.00 -19.46
CA ILE A 393 -51.40 19.78 -20.17
C ILE A 393 -50.79 19.77 -21.57
N ILE A 394 -50.51 18.58 -22.09
CA ILE A 394 -50.16 18.39 -23.50
C ILE A 394 -51.31 18.84 -24.42
N ALA A 395 -50.97 19.20 -25.66
CA ALA A 395 -51.95 19.65 -26.64
C ALA A 395 -53.01 18.55 -26.93
N GLY A 396 -54.29 18.93 -26.91
CA GLY A 396 -55.41 18.03 -27.21
C GLY A 396 -56.01 17.30 -26.00
N GLY A 397 -55.53 17.54 -24.77
CA GLY A 397 -56.17 17.02 -23.57
C GLY A 397 -57.34 17.87 -23.06
N LEU A 398 -58.29 17.24 -22.36
CA LEU A 398 -59.38 17.97 -21.68
C LEU A 398 -58.85 18.67 -20.42
N SER A 399 -59.01 19.99 -20.38
CA SER A 399 -58.67 20.80 -19.21
C SER A 399 -59.61 20.51 -18.04
N VAL A 400 -59.04 20.35 -16.85
CA VAL A 400 -59.79 20.24 -15.59
C VAL A 400 -59.62 21.46 -14.69
N LEU A 401 -59.09 22.57 -15.23
CA LEU A 401 -58.93 23.82 -14.52
C LEU A 401 -60.29 24.34 -14.02
N HIS A 402 -60.33 24.80 -12.77
CA HIS A 402 -61.52 25.27 -12.06
C HIS A 402 -62.62 24.22 -11.83
N THR A 403 -62.30 22.93 -11.99
CA THR A 403 -63.20 21.85 -11.60
C THR A 403 -62.99 21.43 -10.15
N HIS A 404 -64.00 20.77 -9.58
CA HIS A 404 -63.98 20.15 -8.24
C HIS A 404 -63.94 18.61 -8.39
N PRO A 405 -62.78 18.03 -8.75
CA PRO A 405 -62.68 16.60 -8.95
C PRO A 405 -62.95 15.84 -7.65
N ASN A 406 -63.88 14.88 -7.70
CA ASN A 406 -64.16 13.99 -6.58
C ASN A 406 -63.24 12.76 -6.67
N ASP A 407 -61.96 12.93 -6.30
CA ASP A 407 -60.98 11.84 -6.26
C ASP A 407 -61.07 11.09 -4.92
N PRO A 408 -61.37 9.78 -4.91
CA PRO A 408 -61.37 8.94 -3.70
C PRO A 408 -60.03 8.87 -2.95
N CYS A 409 -58.93 9.35 -3.52
CA CYS A 409 -57.66 9.60 -2.81
C CYS A 409 -57.68 10.84 -1.91
N ILE A 410 -58.74 11.64 -1.94
CA ILE A 410 -58.90 12.88 -1.18
C ILE A 410 -60.06 12.70 -0.20
N THR A 411 -59.89 11.80 0.77
CA THR A 411 -60.83 11.58 1.88
C THR A 411 -60.19 11.97 3.21
N PRO A 412 -60.97 12.26 4.27
CA PRO A 412 -60.43 12.63 5.58
C PRO A 412 -59.38 11.65 6.14
N GLU A 413 -59.45 10.38 5.76
CA GLU A 413 -58.48 9.33 6.14
C GLU A 413 -57.09 9.53 5.52
N TYR A 414 -57.01 10.12 4.31
CA TYR A 414 -55.76 10.37 3.60
C TYR A 414 -55.19 11.78 3.81
N ILE A 415 -55.97 12.71 4.36
CA ILE A 415 -55.53 14.10 4.63
C ILE A 415 -54.34 14.15 5.59
N GLU A 416 -54.39 13.39 6.69
CA GLU A 416 -53.34 13.44 7.71
C GLU A 416 -52.00 12.84 7.22
N PRO A 417 -51.98 11.72 6.50
CA PRO A 417 -50.76 11.27 5.86
C PRO A 417 -50.16 12.26 4.84
N TYR A 418 -50.99 12.95 4.05
CA TYR A 418 -50.51 14.03 3.17
C TYR A 418 -49.93 15.21 3.94
N ARG A 419 -50.54 15.59 5.08
CA ARG A 419 -49.99 16.61 5.98
C ARG A 419 -48.60 16.23 6.49
N GLN A 420 -48.37 14.93 6.72
CA GLN A 420 -47.07 14.38 7.13
C GLN A 420 -46.07 14.21 5.97
N GLY A 421 -46.43 14.67 4.76
CA GLY A 421 -45.55 14.63 3.60
C GLY A 421 -45.59 13.30 2.83
N GLN A 422 -46.56 12.42 3.10
CA GLN A 422 -46.68 11.17 2.35
C GLN A 422 -46.95 11.46 0.87
N ILE A 423 -46.20 10.78 0.00
CA ILE A 423 -46.36 10.85 -1.45
C ILE A 423 -47.15 9.63 -1.91
N ARG A 424 -48.11 9.82 -2.81
CA ARG A 424 -48.85 8.72 -3.43
C ARG A 424 -48.36 8.51 -4.86
N VAL A 425 -47.79 7.34 -5.10
CA VAL A 425 -47.33 6.89 -6.41
C VAL A 425 -48.32 5.84 -6.92
N VAL A 426 -48.75 5.98 -8.17
CA VAL A 426 -49.53 4.99 -8.90
C VAL A 426 -48.86 4.78 -10.26
N ASN A 427 -48.26 3.61 -10.46
CA ASN A 427 -47.49 3.32 -11.69
C ASN A 427 -48.40 2.90 -12.87
N ASP A 428 -49.47 2.16 -12.58
CA ASP A 428 -50.52 1.82 -13.53
C ASP A 428 -51.84 1.58 -12.80
N ILE A 429 -52.89 2.34 -13.13
CA ILE A 429 -54.22 2.19 -12.55
C ILE A 429 -54.87 0.82 -12.84
N TYR A 430 -54.40 0.09 -13.86
CA TYR A 430 -54.93 -1.24 -14.20
C TYR A 430 -54.27 -2.39 -13.42
N LEU A 431 -53.13 -2.14 -12.77
CA LEU A 431 -52.35 -3.16 -12.06
C LEU A 431 -52.37 -2.97 -10.53
N GLU A 432 -52.72 -1.79 -10.05
CA GLU A 432 -52.82 -1.52 -8.61
C GLU A 432 -54.19 -1.87 -8.05
N SER A 433 -54.23 -2.21 -6.75
CA SER A 433 -55.46 -2.48 -6.02
C SER A 433 -56.25 -1.20 -5.75
N ILE A 434 -56.92 -0.70 -6.79
CA ILE A 434 -57.79 0.48 -6.80
C ILE A 434 -59.25 0.02 -6.98
N THR A 435 -60.21 0.69 -6.34
CA THR A 435 -61.63 0.38 -6.53
C THR A 435 -62.09 0.74 -7.94
N LEU A 436 -62.99 -0.05 -8.52
CA LEU A 436 -63.50 0.18 -9.89
C LEU A 436 -64.06 1.60 -10.10
N CYS A 437 -64.82 2.12 -9.13
CA CYS A 437 -65.35 3.48 -9.14
C CYS A 437 -64.24 4.55 -9.20
N HIS A 438 -63.14 4.37 -8.45
CA HIS A 438 -62.00 5.29 -8.51
C HIS A 438 -61.23 5.16 -9.83
N GLN A 439 -61.08 3.94 -10.34
CA GLN A 439 -60.45 3.70 -11.64
C GLN A 439 -61.21 4.38 -12.78
N GLU A 440 -62.54 4.29 -12.81
CA GLU A 440 -63.39 4.98 -13.79
C GLU A 440 -63.23 6.50 -13.73
N THR A 441 -63.13 7.07 -12.52
CA THR A 441 -62.85 8.50 -12.34
C THR A 441 -61.47 8.89 -12.89
N LEU A 442 -60.43 8.10 -12.68
CA LEU A 442 -59.09 8.38 -13.22
C LEU A 442 -59.04 8.26 -14.74
N ILE A 443 -59.73 7.27 -15.31
CA ILE A 443 -59.89 7.13 -16.77
C ILE A 443 -60.61 8.37 -17.33
N GLY A 444 -61.67 8.84 -16.67
CA GLY A 444 -62.40 10.04 -17.06
C GLY A 444 -61.56 11.33 -17.05
N PHE A 445 -60.44 11.35 -16.31
CA PHE A 445 -59.48 12.45 -16.28
C PHE A 445 -58.27 12.24 -17.20
N ASP A 446 -58.28 11.22 -18.06
CA ASP A 446 -57.16 10.85 -18.92
C ASP A 446 -55.89 10.51 -18.10
N ILE A 447 -56.03 9.79 -16.98
CA ILE A 447 -54.92 9.40 -16.08
C ILE A 447 -54.75 7.88 -16.09
N ARG A 448 -53.55 7.40 -16.45
CA ARG A 448 -53.13 5.99 -16.31
C ARG A 448 -52.05 5.78 -15.26
N ALA A 449 -51.15 6.74 -15.09
CA ALA A 449 -50.19 6.77 -13.98
C ALA A 449 -50.26 8.15 -13.31
N LYS A 450 -50.17 8.19 -11.97
CA LYS A 450 -50.18 9.45 -11.22
C LYS A 450 -49.14 9.47 -10.10
N LEU A 451 -48.52 10.62 -9.92
CA LEU A 451 -47.70 10.98 -8.78
C LEU A 451 -48.37 12.16 -8.09
N MET A 452 -48.76 11.99 -6.83
CA MET A 452 -49.45 13.00 -6.03
C MET A 452 -48.57 13.40 -4.84
N ILE A 453 -48.20 14.68 -4.79
CA ILE A 453 -47.28 15.25 -3.80
C ILE A 453 -47.98 16.38 -3.02
N PRO A 454 -47.90 16.40 -1.68
CA PRO A 454 -48.47 17.46 -0.87
C PRO A 454 -47.68 18.77 -0.99
N ILE A 455 -48.42 19.88 -1.03
CA ILE A 455 -47.90 21.25 -0.87
C ILE A 455 -48.28 21.69 0.55
N VAL A 456 -47.29 21.71 1.45
CA VAL A 456 -47.49 22.05 2.86
C VAL A 456 -46.90 23.44 3.13
N VAL A 457 -47.75 24.37 3.55
CA VAL A 457 -47.37 25.75 3.88
C VAL A 457 -47.57 25.96 5.39
N GLU A 458 -46.50 26.27 6.13
CA GLU A 458 -46.55 26.47 7.60
C GLU A 458 -47.28 25.33 8.34
N ASP A 459 -46.87 24.08 8.07
CA ASP A 459 -47.44 22.84 8.65
C ASP A 459 -48.93 22.58 8.34
N LYS A 460 -49.51 23.34 7.41
CA LYS A 460 -50.86 23.14 6.88
C LYS A 460 -50.78 22.59 5.47
N LEU A 461 -51.51 21.49 5.22
CA LEU A 461 -51.72 20.98 3.89
C LEU A 461 -52.53 22.02 3.09
N TRP A 462 -51.85 22.76 2.22
CA TRP A 462 -52.45 23.82 1.42
C TRP A 462 -53.07 23.27 0.14
N GLY A 463 -52.43 22.26 -0.44
CA GLY A 463 -52.90 21.63 -1.67
C GLY A 463 -52.15 20.35 -2.02
N LEU A 464 -52.52 19.76 -3.15
CA LEU A 464 -51.85 18.62 -3.75
C LEU A 464 -51.41 18.99 -5.16
N MET A 465 -50.20 18.61 -5.51
CA MET A 465 -49.70 18.64 -6.88
C MET A 465 -49.81 17.24 -7.45
N LEU A 466 -50.46 17.11 -8.61
CA LEU A 466 -50.61 15.85 -9.30
C LEU A 466 -49.94 15.92 -10.66
N THR A 467 -49.01 15.00 -10.89
CA THR A 467 -48.32 14.77 -12.15
C THR A 467 -48.81 13.46 -12.72
N SER A 468 -49.14 13.40 -14.01
CA SER A 468 -49.76 12.21 -14.60
C SER A 468 -49.34 11.93 -16.04
N TYR A 469 -49.48 10.66 -16.41
CA TYR A 469 -49.38 10.14 -17.76
C TYR A 469 -50.73 9.55 -18.18
N ARG A 470 -51.08 9.72 -19.45
CA ARG A 470 -52.37 9.36 -20.03
C ARG A 470 -52.39 7.94 -20.59
N ASP A 471 -51.49 7.67 -21.53
CA ASP A 471 -51.62 6.50 -22.41
C ASP A 471 -50.79 5.30 -21.94
N THR A 472 -49.66 5.56 -21.28
CA THR A 472 -48.69 4.54 -20.88
C THR A 472 -48.62 4.40 -19.36
N PRO A 473 -48.34 3.18 -18.86
CA PRO A 473 -47.90 3.05 -17.48
C PRO A 473 -46.55 3.76 -17.34
N HIS A 474 -46.27 4.31 -16.17
CA HIS A 474 -44.99 4.96 -15.89
C HIS A 474 -44.42 4.43 -14.59
N HIS A 475 -43.20 3.93 -14.63
CA HIS A 475 -42.47 3.58 -13.42
C HIS A 475 -41.78 4.84 -12.90
N TRP A 476 -42.28 5.38 -11.79
CA TRP A 476 -41.69 6.58 -11.19
C TRP A 476 -40.35 6.25 -10.54
N GLU A 477 -39.27 6.77 -11.11
CA GLU A 477 -37.93 6.62 -10.57
C GLU A 477 -37.75 7.47 -9.29
N LEU A 478 -36.88 7.05 -8.37
CA LEU A 478 -36.64 7.78 -7.13
C LEU A 478 -36.17 9.22 -7.38
N ASP A 479 -35.31 9.43 -8.38
CA ASP A 479 -34.82 10.76 -8.78
C ASP A 479 -35.96 11.68 -9.26
N GLU A 480 -37.00 11.14 -9.90
CA GLU A 480 -38.17 11.90 -10.34
C GLU A 480 -39.03 12.29 -9.13
N ILE A 481 -39.28 11.36 -8.21
CA ILE A 481 -40.06 11.61 -7.00
C ILE A 481 -39.38 12.69 -6.14
N GLU A 482 -38.08 12.56 -5.90
CA GLU A 482 -37.29 13.55 -5.14
C GLU A 482 -37.30 14.93 -5.82
N LEU A 483 -37.17 14.97 -7.15
CA LEU A 483 -37.25 16.20 -7.93
C LEU A 483 -38.59 16.92 -7.71
N VAL A 484 -39.71 16.23 -7.90
CA VAL A 484 -41.04 16.85 -7.75
C VAL A 484 -41.31 17.23 -6.29
N GLN A 485 -40.83 16.44 -5.33
CA GLN A 485 -40.92 16.77 -3.91
C GLN A 485 -40.15 18.07 -3.58
N GLN A 486 -38.91 18.20 -4.05
CA GLN A 486 -38.11 19.42 -3.85
C GLN A 486 -38.81 20.64 -4.46
N LEU A 487 -39.35 20.51 -5.68
CA LEU A 487 -40.09 21.59 -6.32
C LEU A 487 -41.37 21.93 -5.55
N SER A 488 -42.10 20.94 -5.02
CA SER A 488 -43.26 21.18 -4.14
C SER A 488 -42.90 22.03 -2.92
N THR A 489 -41.76 21.75 -2.28
CA THR A 489 -41.26 22.57 -1.17
C THR A 489 -40.99 24.02 -1.59
N GLN A 490 -40.39 24.23 -2.77
CA GLN A 490 -40.14 25.58 -3.29
C GLN A 490 -41.43 26.34 -3.60
N VAL A 491 -42.43 25.64 -4.12
CA VAL A 491 -43.77 26.18 -4.40
C VAL A 491 -44.45 26.60 -3.10
N ALA A 492 -44.39 25.77 -2.06
CA ALA A 492 -44.93 26.11 -0.75
C ALA A 492 -44.32 27.42 -0.17
N ILE A 493 -43.00 27.57 -0.27
CA ILE A 493 -42.29 28.79 0.14
C ILE A 493 -42.77 30.00 -0.68
N ALA A 494 -42.88 29.85 -2.01
CA ALA A 494 -43.33 30.93 -2.90
C ALA A 494 -44.79 31.34 -2.61
N ILE A 495 -45.68 30.38 -2.32
CA ILE A 495 -47.05 30.63 -1.89
C ILE A 495 -47.07 31.43 -0.58
N GLN A 496 -46.27 31.04 0.42
CA GLN A 496 -46.16 31.75 1.68
C GLN A 496 -45.73 33.20 1.47
N GLN A 497 -44.72 33.42 0.63
CA GLN A 497 -44.20 34.74 0.28
C GLN A 497 -45.28 35.61 -0.39
N ALA A 498 -45.97 35.08 -1.41
CA ALA A 498 -47.05 35.79 -2.09
C ALA A 498 -48.20 36.15 -1.13
N ASN A 499 -48.62 35.23 -0.26
CA ASN A 499 -49.65 35.48 0.74
C ASN A 499 -49.24 36.58 1.73
N THR A 500 -48.01 36.53 2.23
CA THR A 500 -47.47 37.53 3.16
C THR A 500 -47.41 38.91 2.50
N HIS A 501 -46.99 38.97 1.23
CA HIS A 501 -46.93 40.21 0.47
C HIS A 501 -48.33 40.82 0.27
N ASN A 502 -49.30 40.02 -0.17
CA ASN A 502 -50.69 40.47 -0.36
C ASN A 502 -51.32 40.99 0.95
N GLN A 503 -51.04 40.33 2.09
CA GLN A 503 -51.48 40.78 3.40
C GLN A 503 -50.86 42.14 3.76
N LEU A 504 -49.56 42.32 3.49
CA LEU A 504 -48.86 43.57 3.74
C LEU A 504 -49.42 44.72 2.88
N GLU A 505 -49.64 44.50 1.58
CA GLU A 505 -50.25 45.50 0.70
C GLU A 505 -51.65 45.90 1.14
N THR A 506 -52.48 44.92 1.54
CA THR A 506 -53.82 45.16 2.05
C THR A 506 -53.78 46.00 3.34
N ALA A 507 -52.87 45.67 4.26
CA ALA A 507 -52.68 46.40 5.51
C ALA A 507 -52.20 47.84 5.27
N LEU A 508 -51.25 48.04 4.34
CA LEU A 508 -50.77 49.37 3.95
C LEU A 508 -51.90 50.21 3.36
N SER A 509 -52.68 49.66 2.43
CA SER A 509 -53.83 50.36 1.85
C SER A 509 -54.85 50.79 2.91
N LEU A 510 -55.16 49.91 3.87
CA LEU A 510 -56.05 50.23 4.98
C LEU A 510 -55.49 51.33 5.90
N LEU A 511 -54.18 51.28 6.21
CA LEU A 511 -53.51 52.31 6.99
C LEU A 511 -53.53 53.67 6.29
N TYR A 512 -53.28 53.73 4.98
CA TYR A 512 -53.37 54.95 4.19
C TYR A 512 -54.78 55.56 4.23
N GLN A 513 -55.81 54.75 4.03
CA GLN A 513 -57.20 55.21 4.12
C GLN A 513 -57.55 55.73 5.52
N THR A 514 -57.06 55.06 6.57
CA THR A 514 -57.30 55.46 7.95
C THR A 514 -56.61 56.77 8.28
N ASN A 515 -55.36 56.96 7.84
CA ASN A 515 -54.61 58.20 8.03
C ASN A 515 -55.27 59.37 7.30
N GLN A 516 -55.70 59.20 6.05
CA GLN A 516 -56.43 60.26 5.32
C GLN A 516 -57.73 60.66 6.05
N ASN A 517 -58.48 59.70 6.60
CA ASN A 517 -59.68 59.98 7.38
C ASN A 517 -59.35 60.76 8.67
N LEU A 518 -58.27 60.38 9.37
CA LEU A 518 -57.80 61.08 10.56
C LEU A 518 -57.36 62.51 10.24
N GLU A 519 -56.61 62.73 9.15
CA GLU A 519 -56.20 64.06 8.70
C GLU A 519 -57.41 64.94 8.38
N ASN A 520 -58.40 64.42 7.65
CA ASN A 520 -59.65 65.14 7.37
C ASN A 520 -60.37 65.53 8.66
N LYS A 521 -60.49 64.61 9.63
CA LYS A 521 -61.10 64.90 10.94
C LYS A 521 -60.30 65.93 11.75
N VAL A 522 -58.97 65.88 11.70
CA VAL A 522 -58.11 66.87 12.36
C VAL A 522 -58.30 68.24 11.71
N GLN A 523 -58.34 68.32 10.38
CA GLN A 523 -58.58 69.56 9.66
C GLN A 523 -59.96 70.15 9.98
N GLU A 524 -61.01 69.33 9.99
CA GLU A 524 -62.37 69.74 10.38
C GLU A 524 -62.40 70.30 11.82
N ARG A 525 -61.76 69.61 12.78
CA ARG A 525 -61.67 70.07 14.17
C ARG A 525 -60.86 71.37 14.30
N THR A 526 -59.75 71.49 13.59
CA THR A 526 -58.92 72.71 13.60
C THR A 526 -59.69 73.89 13.02
N GLN A 527 -60.43 73.70 11.92
CA GLN A 527 -61.27 74.75 11.34
C GLN A 527 -62.42 75.14 12.29
N ALA A 528 -63.06 74.16 12.94
CA ALA A 528 -64.10 74.43 13.94
C ALA A 528 -63.57 75.21 15.14
N LEU A 529 -62.37 74.88 15.63
CA LEU A 529 -61.68 75.59 16.70
C LEU A 529 -61.33 77.03 16.31
N GLN A 530 -60.76 77.25 15.12
CA GLN A 530 -60.45 78.60 14.62
C GLN A 530 -61.72 79.46 14.48
N ASN A 531 -62.80 78.90 13.95
CA ASN A 531 -64.09 79.59 13.84
C ASN A 531 -64.63 79.97 15.23
N SER A 532 -64.50 79.06 16.21
CA SER A 532 -64.87 79.34 17.60
C SER A 532 -63.99 80.42 18.22
N GLU A 533 -62.68 80.39 17.98
CA GLU A 533 -61.72 81.38 18.47
C GLU A 533 -62.02 82.79 17.92
N ILE A 534 -62.26 82.92 16.61
CA ILE A 534 -62.68 84.19 15.98
C ILE A 534 -63.96 84.70 16.61
N LYS A 535 -64.94 83.81 16.87
CA LYS A 535 -66.20 84.17 17.54
C LYS A 535 -65.95 84.70 18.96
N TYR A 536 -65.12 84.02 19.76
CA TYR A 536 -64.77 84.47 21.12
C TYR A 536 -64.01 85.80 21.09
N ARG A 537 -63.07 85.98 20.17
CA ARG A 537 -62.32 87.23 20.01
C ARG A 537 -63.24 88.39 19.65
N ASN A 538 -64.13 88.23 18.68
CA ASN A 538 -65.13 89.24 18.32
C ASN A 538 -66.04 89.60 19.50
N GLN A 539 -66.43 88.61 20.31
CA GLN A 539 -67.23 88.86 21.52
C GLN A 539 -66.43 89.64 22.57
N SER A 540 -65.16 89.28 22.79
CA SER A 540 -64.23 90.00 23.68
C SER A 540 -64.01 91.45 23.23
N ASP A 541 -63.75 91.68 21.95
CA ASP A 541 -63.55 93.01 21.38
C ASP A 541 -64.82 93.87 21.53
N ARG A 542 -66.01 93.29 21.30
CA ARG A 542 -67.29 93.97 21.56
C ARG A 542 -67.47 94.32 23.03
N LEU A 543 -67.10 93.44 23.96
CA LEU A 543 -67.14 93.70 25.40
C LEU A 543 -66.16 94.83 25.76
N GLN A 544 -64.92 94.81 25.27
CA GLN A 544 -63.95 95.89 25.50
C GLN A 544 -64.44 97.24 24.95
N LEU A 545 -65.03 97.24 23.74
CA LEU A 545 -65.56 98.46 23.14
C LEU A 545 -66.74 99.00 23.95
N ALA A 546 -67.65 98.14 24.42
CA ALA A 546 -68.76 98.52 25.28
C ALA A 546 -68.26 99.13 26.61
N VAL A 547 -67.22 98.55 27.21
CA VAL A 547 -66.58 99.07 28.42
C VAL A 547 -65.95 100.45 28.19
N LYS A 548 -65.19 100.65 27.10
CA LYS A 548 -64.62 101.97 26.72
C LYS A 548 -65.70 103.02 26.46
N SER A 549 -66.76 102.66 25.74
CA SER A 549 -67.82 103.58 25.31
C SER A 549 -68.70 104.04 26.48
N ALA A 550 -68.96 103.14 27.43
CA ALA A 550 -69.77 103.43 28.60
C ALA A 550 -69.03 104.30 29.64
N GLN A 551 -67.79 104.72 29.37
CA GLN A 551 -66.96 105.45 30.33
C GLN A 551 -66.83 104.72 31.68
N ILE A 552 -66.91 103.37 31.65
CA ILE A 552 -66.80 102.54 32.84
C ILE A 552 -65.32 102.31 33.11
N GLY A 553 -64.83 102.80 34.26
CA GLY A 553 -63.48 102.48 34.73
C GLY A 553 -63.34 100.97 34.92
N ILE A 554 -62.32 100.38 34.30
CA ILE A 554 -61.94 98.99 34.55
C ILE A 554 -61.18 98.95 35.87
N TRP A 555 -61.66 98.14 36.81
CA TRP A 555 -60.97 97.89 38.06
C TRP A 555 -60.23 96.57 37.91
N ASP A 556 -58.92 96.61 37.72
CA ASP A 556 -58.11 95.41 37.93
C ASP A 556 -57.94 95.22 39.44
N TRP A 557 -58.58 94.17 39.95
CA TRP A 557 -58.42 93.75 41.33
C TRP A 557 -57.36 92.66 41.39
N ASP A 558 -56.17 93.02 41.84
CA ASP A 558 -55.19 92.03 42.22
C ASP A 558 -55.62 91.37 43.54
N ILE A 559 -56.08 90.13 43.43
CA ILE A 559 -56.61 89.33 44.54
C ILE A 559 -55.50 89.06 45.59
N SER A 560 -54.23 89.15 45.22
CA SER A 560 -53.10 88.83 46.10
C SER A 560 -52.64 89.98 47.01
N THR A 561 -52.80 91.25 46.59
CA THR A 561 -52.22 92.41 47.30
C THR A 561 -53.24 93.36 47.97
N HIS A 562 -54.55 93.17 47.74
CA HIS A 562 -55.65 93.96 48.36
C HIS A 562 -55.54 95.50 48.22
N ALA A 563 -54.75 95.99 47.25
CA ALA A 563 -54.64 97.41 46.93
C ALA A 563 -55.32 97.72 45.59
N LYS A 564 -56.03 98.86 45.53
CA LYS A 564 -56.66 99.35 44.29
C LYS A 564 -55.60 100.01 43.39
N LEU A 565 -55.30 99.40 42.25
CA LEU A 565 -54.54 100.02 41.16
C LEU A 565 -55.50 100.82 40.26
N ILE A 566 -55.24 102.12 40.08
CA ILE A 566 -56.00 103.02 39.21
C ILE A 566 -55.17 103.28 37.94
N ILE A 567 -55.70 102.93 36.76
CA ILE A 567 -55.10 103.30 35.46
C ILE A 567 -56.13 103.94 34.50
N HIS A 568 -55.63 105.00 33.86
CA HIS A 568 -56.12 106.07 32.98
C HIS A 568 -57.46 106.03 32.22
N PHE A 569 -58.13 107.18 32.33
CA PHE A 569 -59.05 107.76 31.35
C PHE A 569 -58.29 108.74 30.42
N ASN A 570 -58.39 108.54 29.10
CA ASN A 570 -58.15 109.55 28.06
C ASN A 570 -57.03 110.59 28.31
N ASN A 571 -55.77 110.15 28.46
CA ASN A 571 -54.56 110.97 28.31
C ASN A 571 -54.57 112.38 28.99
N LYS A 572 -55.22 112.51 30.15
CA LYS A 572 -54.99 113.61 31.11
C LYS A 572 -54.99 113.05 32.54
N LEU A 573 -53.85 113.19 33.21
CA LEU A 573 -53.72 113.06 34.65
C LEU A 573 -54.45 114.23 35.32
N ILE A 574 -55.40 113.93 36.20
CA ILE A 574 -55.83 114.83 37.27
C ILE A 574 -55.73 114.03 38.58
N LYS A 575 -55.12 114.65 39.59
CA LYS A 575 -54.69 114.10 40.89
C LYS A 575 -55.75 113.29 41.63
#